data_AF-A0A8T4NWG2-F1
#
_entry.id   AF-A0A8T4NWG2-F1
#
_cell.length_a   1.000
_cell.length_b   1.000
_cell.length_c   1.000
_cell.angle_alpha   90.00
_cell.angle_beta   90.00
_cell.angle_gamma   90.00
#
_symmetry.space_group_name_H-M   'P 1'
#
loop_
_entity.id
_entity.type
_entity.pdbx_description
1 polymer ?
#
loop_
_entity_poly.entity_id
_entity_poly.type
_entity_poly.pdbx_seq_one_letter_code
_entity_poly.pdbx_strand_id
1 'polypeptide(L)'
;MTKQFMYHYTNPEGWDGIVNGRRGYLVSHPITNKWVESETVKGWMIPSRRFLPLGIESSLVPFEATSGAIFGLPEQRPFSWLNYSDPGCSNIFDYLLSSCKRMADKLVLLKINLLESDCPFVVDYVHTRKMAKDLTEIKNVKERRKRLAEGCRDYWNSRVELNKYQNNFILPEIVTFSAIPLERVKFCGELSL
;
A
#
# COMPACT_ATOMS: atom_id res chain seq x y z
N MET A 1 11.66 6.67 -19.43
CA MET A 1 11.73 5.22 -19.17
C MET A 1 10.53 4.85 -18.33
N THR A 2 9.70 3.92 -18.82
CA THR A 2 8.60 3.36 -18.04
C THR A 2 9.18 2.60 -16.86
N LYS A 3 8.90 3.03 -15.62
CA LYS A 3 9.31 2.26 -14.44
C LYS A 3 8.50 0.95 -14.44
N GLN A 4 9.16 -0.17 -14.71
CA GLN A 4 8.57 -1.52 -14.66
C GLN A 4 8.82 -2.20 -13.31
N PHE A 5 9.03 -1.41 -12.26
CA PHE A 5 9.27 -1.94 -10.93
C PHE A 5 8.72 -1.01 -9.87
N MET A 6 8.46 -1.58 -8.70
CA MET A 6 8.16 -0.85 -7.47
C MET A 6 9.02 -1.37 -6.32
N TYR A 7 9.19 -0.55 -5.30
CA TYR A 7 9.83 -0.94 -4.05
C TYR A 7 8.77 -1.15 -2.98
N HIS A 8 8.72 -2.34 -2.40
CA HIS A 8 7.80 -2.68 -1.32
C HIS A 8 8.56 -2.87 -0.02
N TYR A 9 7.97 -2.40 1.06
CA TYR A 9 8.46 -2.59 2.41
C TYR A 9 7.57 -3.58 3.15
N THR A 10 8.21 -4.57 3.77
CA THR A 10 7.57 -5.53 4.67
C THR A 10 8.43 -5.71 5.92
N ASN A 11 8.07 -6.64 6.80
CA ASN A 11 8.89 -7.06 7.93
C ASN A 11 9.44 -8.49 7.71
N PRO A 12 10.39 -8.96 8.54
CA PRO A 12 10.95 -10.30 8.40
C PRO A 12 9.90 -11.42 8.42
N GLU A 13 8.86 -11.31 9.27
CA GLU A 13 7.76 -12.28 9.31
C GLU A 13 6.97 -12.33 8.00
N GLY A 14 6.69 -11.18 7.40
CA GLY A 14 5.99 -11.06 6.13
C GLY A 14 6.82 -11.59 4.97
N TRP A 15 8.13 -11.32 4.97
CA TRP A 15 9.05 -11.89 3.99
C TRP A 15 9.12 -13.42 4.10
N ASP A 16 9.30 -13.96 5.31
CA ASP A 16 9.30 -15.40 5.56
C ASP A 16 7.98 -16.05 5.12
N GLY A 17 6.84 -15.41 5.44
CA GLY A 17 5.52 -15.87 4.99
C GLY A 17 5.36 -15.90 3.47
N ILE A 18 5.96 -14.96 2.74
CA ILE A 18 5.97 -14.98 1.27
C ILE A 18 6.82 -16.14 0.75
N VAL A 19 8.01 -16.37 1.31
CA VAL A 19 8.97 -17.37 0.80
C VAL A 19 8.55 -18.78 1.17
N ASN A 20 8.24 -19.01 2.45
CA ASN A 20 8.06 -20.33 3.03
C ASN A 20 6.59 -20.68 3.28
N GLY A 21 5.72 -19.68 3.41
CA GLY A 21 4.38 -19.86 3.97
C GLY A 21 4.42 -20.16 5.47
N ARG A 22 3.25 -20.13 6.12
CA ARG A 22 3.15 -20.43 7.55
C ARG A 22 1.97 -21.36 7.86
N ARG A 23 2.27 -22.57 8.35
CA ARG A 23 1.25 -23.53 8.78
C ARG A 23 0.34 -22.95 9.86
N GLY A 24 -0.96 -23.21 9.75
CA GLY A 24 -1.97 -22.69 10.69
C GLY A 24 -2.27 -21.20 10.56
N TYR A 25 -1.65 -20.50 9.60
CA TYR A 25 -2.00 -19.12 9.25
C TYR A 25 -2.92 -19.11 8.02
N LEU A 26 -4.15 -18.65 8.18
CA LEU A 26 -5.14 -18.60 7.10
C LEU A 26 -5.08 -17.27 6.35
N VAL A 27 -5.09 -17.34 5.02
CA VAL A 27 -5.10 -16.18 4.12
C VAL A 27 -6.12 -16.39 3.00
N SER A 28 -6.60 -15.29 2.40
CA SER A 28 -7.48 -15.37 1.24
C SER A 28 -6.67 -15.70 -0.01
N HIS A 29 -7.04 -16.78 -0.70
CA HIS A 29 -6.40 -17.17 -1.96
C HIS A 29 -6.69 -16.11 -3.04
N PRO A 30 -5.67 -15.58 -3.75
CA PRO A 30 -5.85 -14.42 -4.65
C PRO A 30 -6.74 -14.70 -5.87
N ILE A 31 -6.76 -15.95 -6.35
CA ILE A 31 -7.60 -16.37 -7.48
C ILE A 31 -9.01 -16.81 -7.05
N THR A 32 -9.13 -17.63 -6.01
CA THR A 32 -10.39 -18.28 -5.64
C THR A 32 -11.17 -17.55 -4.55
N ASN A 33 -10.55 -16.57 -3.89
CA ASN A 33 -11.07 -15.87 -2.70
C ASN A 33 -11.48 -16.79 -1.54
N LYS A 34 -11.04 -18.05 -1.54
CA LYS A 34 -11.24 -18.98 -0.44
C LYS A 34 -10.17 -18.78 0.62
N TRP A 35 -10.53 -18.96 1.89
CA TRP A 35 -9.56 -19.04 2.97
C TRP A 35 -8.77 -20.36 2.86
N VAL A 36 -7.45 -20.24 2.78
CA VAL A 36 -6.51 -21.37 2.66
C VAL A 36 -5.36 -21.18 3.63
N GLU A 37 -4.62 -22.25 3.95
CA GLU A 37 -3.37 -22.12 4.69
C GLU A 37 -2.33 -21.36 3.85
N SER A 38 -1.54 -20.51 4.51
CA SER A 38 -0.52 -19.67 3.86
C SER A 38 0.49 -20.49 3.04
N GLU A 39 0.78 -21.74 3.42
CA GLU A 39 1.64 -22.63 2.63
C GLU A 39 1.08 -22.93 1.22
N THR A 40 -0.24 -22.87 1.04
CA THR A 40 -0.91 -23.11 -0.26
C THR A 40 -0.62 -21.98 -1.26
N VAL A 41 -0.26 -20.81 -0.76
CA VAL A 41 -0.05 -19.59 -1.54
C VAL A 41 1.34 -19.00 -1.32
N LYS A 42 2.27 -19.79 -0.79
CA LYS A 42 3.69 -19.42 -0.71
C LYS A 42 4.27 -19.20 -2.10
N GLY A 43 5.32 -18.40 -2.17
CA GLY A 43 5.91 -17.95 -3.42
C GLY A 43 5.08 -16.86 -4.11
N TRP A 44 4.09 -16.27 -3.43
CA TRP A 44 3.28 -15.18 -3.96
C TRP A 44 3.23 -14.06 -2.94
N MET A 45 3.46 -12.83 -3.39
CA MET A 45 3.01 -11.65 -2.66
C MET A 45 1.52 -11.47 -2.93
N ILE A 46 0.74 -11.47 -1.86
CA ILE A 46 -0.71 -11.48 -1.96
C ILE A 46 -1.23 -10.09 -1.57
N PRO A 47 -2.12 -9.52 -2.39
CA PRO A 47 -2.81 -8.29 -2.04
C PRO A 47 -3.55 -8.45 -0.70
N SER A 48 -3.29 -7.53 0.23
CA SER A 48 -4.00 -7.47 1.52
C SER A 48 -4.92 -6.26 1.53
N ARG A 49 -6.01 -6.32 2.31
CA ARG A 49 -7.03 -5.26 2.37
C ARG A 49 -6.36 -3.88 2.43
N ARG A 50 -6.73 -3.00 1.50
CA ARG A 50 -6.22 -1.63 1.50
C ARG A 50 -6.63 -0.88 2.75
N PHE A 51 -5.77 0.04 3.18
CA PHE A 51 -6.05 1.00 4.25
C PHE A 51 -7.03 2.13 3.82
N LEU A 52 -7.84 1.94 2.77
CA LEU A 52 -8.86 2.92 2.40
C LEU A 52 -10.05 2.74 3.35
N PRO A 53 -10.30 3.67 4.31
CA PRO A 53 -11.40 3.48 5.24
C PRO A 53 -12.72 3.61 4.49
N LEU A 54 -13.70 2.75 4.81
CA LEU A 54 -15.03 2.83 4.22
C LEU A 54 -15.71 4.15 4.66
N GLY A 55 -15.87 5.08 3.72
CA GLY A 55 -16.73 6.25 3.90
C GLY A 55 -18.20 5.85 3.78
N ILE A 56 -19.08 6.49 4.54
CA ILE A 56 -20.54 6.23 4.50
C ILE A 56 -21.21 6.87 3.26
N GLU A 57 -20.44 7.58 2.42
CA GLU A 57 -20.84 8.07 1.10
C GLU A 57 -19.84 7.61 0.00
N SER A 58 -19.34 6.38 0.10
CA SER A 58 -18.36 5.82 -0.85
C SER A 58 -18.95 5.37 -2.19
N SER A 59 -20.17 5.75 -2.56
CA SER A 59 -20.78 5.32 -3.84
C SER A 59 -19.98 5.76 -5.06
N LEU A 60 -19.11 6.77 -4.90
CA LEU A 60 -18.17 7.25 -5.93
C LEU A 60 -16.83 6.50 -5.95
N VAL A 61 -16.55 5.68 -4.93
CA VAL A 61 -15.34 4.87 -4.84
C VAL A 61 -15.73 3.44 -5.23
N PRO A 62 -15.15 2.88 -6.32
CA PRO A 62 -15.48 1.55 -6.76
C PRO A 62 -15.07 0.52 -5.70
N PHE A 63 -15.80 -0.58 -5.62
CA PHE A 63 -15.57 -1.63 -4.62
C PHE A 63 -14.14 -2.17 -4.68
N GLU A 64 -13.56 -2.22 -5.87
CA GLU A 64 -12.18 -2.61 -6.17
C GLU A 64 -11.17 -1.78 -5.38
N ALA A 65 -11.45 -0.50 -5.09
CA ALA A 65 -10.57 0.32 -4.27
C ALA A 65 -10.49 -0.17 -2.82
N THR A 66 -11.49 -0.91 -2.36
CA THR A 66 -11.56 -1.54 -1.03
C THR A 66 -11.06 -2.99 -1.02
N SER A 67 -10.71 -3.53 -2.19
CA SER A 67 -10.13 -4.86 -2.32
C SER A 67 -8.66 -4.89 -1.85
N GLY A 68 -8.08 -6.09 -1.80
CA GLY A 68 -6.68 -6.25 -1.42
C GLY A 68 -5.76 -5.65 -2.47
N ALA A 69 -4.72 -4.93 -2.05
CA ALA A 69 -3.68 -4.42 -2.94
C ALA A 69 -2.28 -4.59 -2.32
N ILE A 70 -1.26 -4.62 -3.18
CA ILE A 70 0.15 -4.53 -2.83
C ILE A 70 0.59 -3.10 -3.11
N PHE A 71 1.20 -2.49 -2.09
CA PHE A 71 1.65 -1.10 -2.14
C PHE A 71 3.17 -1.05 -2.29
N GLY A 72 3.66 -0.09 -3.04
CA GLY A 72 5.09 0.16 -3.17
C GLY A 72 5.38 1.61 -3.49
N LEU A 73 6.65 1.93 -3.66
CA LEU A 73 7.14 3.25 -4.01
C LEU A 73 7.80 3.22 -5.39
N PRO A 74 7.79 4.34 -6.13
CA PRO A 74 8.47 4.44 -7.42
C PRO A 74 10.01 4.42 -7.30
N GLU A 75 10.55 4.59 -6.08
CA GLU A 75 11.97 4.64 -5.79
C GLU A 75 12.25 3.97 -4.44
N GLN A 76 13.47 3.46 -4.26
CA GLN A 76 13.86 2.76 -3.03
C GLN A 76 13.78 3.73 -1.86
N ARG A 77 14.47 4.87 -1.99
CA ARG A 77 14.39 5.99 -1.06
C ARG A 77 13.69 7.10 -1.79
N PRO A 78 12.65 7.67 -1.22
CA PRO A 78 11.87 8.56 -2.02
C PRO A 78 12.37 10.01 -1.82
N PHE A 79 12.25 10.86 -2.84
CA PHE A 79 13.06 12.09 -2.99
C PHE A 79 12.55 13.32 -2.20
N SER A 80 11.23 13.58 -2.17
CA SER A 80 10.61 14.71 -1.46
C SER A 80 9.73 14.24 -0.29
N TRP A 81 10.34 13.98 0.87
CA TRP A 81 9.63 13.43 2.05
C TRP A 81 9.93 14.18 3.34
N LEU A 82 10.98 15.01 3.31
CA LEU A 82 11.40 15.87 4.41
C LEU A 82 10.85 17.31 4.28
N ASN A 83 10.39 17.69 3.08
CA ASN A 83 9.88 19.04 2.82
C ASN A 83 8.35 19.16 3.00
N TYR A 84 7.67 18.07 3.41
CA TYR A 84 6.29 18.17 3.86
C TYR A 84 6.32 18.52 5.35
N SER A 85 6.44 19.83 5.63
CA SER A 85 6.35 20.41 6.97
C SER A 85 4.91 20.31 7.48
N ASP A 86 4.42 19.10 7.70
CA ASP A 86 3.16 18.87 8.41
C ASP A 86 3.48 18.77 9.91
N PRO A 87 2.96 19.67 10.75
CA PRO A 87 3.12 19.60 12.20
C PRO A 87 2.37 18.37 12.71
N GLY A 88 3.08 17.24 12.84
CA GLY A 88 2.51 15.94 13.24
C GLY A 88 3.14 14.72 12.56
N CYS A 89 4.07 14.90 11.63
CA CYS A 89 4.84 13.81 11.04
C CYS A 89 6.31 13.92 11.45
N SER A 90 6.82 12.97 12.24
CA SER A 90 8.24 12.97 12.64
C SER A 90 9.12 12.39 11.54
N ASN A 91 8.64 11.40 10.76
CA ASN A 91 9.30 10.89 9.54
C ASN A 91 8.41 9.89 8.75
N ILE A 92 8.93 9.44 7.59
CA ILE A 92 8.34 8.45 6.68
C ILE A 92 8.12 7.06 7.29
N PHE A 93 8.80 6.75 8.39
CA PHE A 93 8.64 5.46 9.06
C PHE A 93 7.24 5.31 9.64
N ASP A 94 6.54 6.38 10.02
CA ASP A 94 5.16 6.25 10.49
C ASP A 94 4.21 5.62 9.44
N TYR A 95 4.42 5.91 8.15
CA TYR A 95 3.68 5.29 7.05
C TYR A 95 4.10 3.82 6.84
N LEU A 96 5.41 3.56 6.72
CA LEU A 96 5.94 2.21 6.51
C LEU A 96 5.60 1.28 7.69
N LEU A 97 5.71 1.78 8.93
CA LEU A 97 5.43 1.07 10.17
C LEU A 97 3.95 0.91 10.45
N SER A 98 3.08 1.83 10.00
CA SER A 98 1.63 1.64 10.12
C SER A 98 1.12 0.43 9.33
N SER A 99 1.79 0.11 8.22
CA SER A 99 1.53 -1.06 7.37
C SER A 99 2.28 -2.32 7.83
N CYS A 100 3.48 -2.17 8.41
CA CYS A 100 4.29 -3.27 8.95
C CYS A 100 4.04 -3.57 10.44
N LYS A 101 2.88 -3.09 10.95
CA LYS A 101 2.38 -2.85 12.32
C LYS A 101 2.78 -3.75 13.51
N ARG A 102 3.56 -4.81 13.34
CA ARG A 102 4.14 -5.58 14.44
C ARG A 102 5.63 -5.29 14.54
N MET A 103 5.99 -4.47 15.54
CA MET A 103 7.23 -4.54 16.34
C MET A 103 8.45 -5.20 15.68
N ALA A 104 8.79 -4.81 14.45
CA ALA A 104 10.00 -5.27 13.81
C ALA A 104 11.01 -4.15 13.95
N ASP A 105 12.11 -4.42 14.62
CA ASP A 105 13.34 -3.61 14.65
C ASP A 105 13.99 -3.47 13.26
N LYS A 106 13.47 -4.21 12.28
CA LYS A 106 13.96 -4.31 10.92
C LYS A 106 12.83 -4.21 9.91
N LEU A 107 13.11 -3.51 8.81
CA LEU A 107 12.30 -3.55 7.60
C LEU A 107 13.00 -4.38 6.53
N VAL A 108 12.24 -5.19 5.79
CA VAL A 108 12.71 -5.86 4.58
C VAL A 108 12.31 -5.04 3.38
N LEU A 109 13.29 -4.67 2.56
CA LEU A 109 13.07 -4.00 1.29
C LEU A 109 13.04 -5.02 0.15
N LEU A 110 11.97 -4.97 -0.61
CA LEU A 110 11.77 -5.77 -1.82
C LEU A 110 11.72 -4.86 -3.04
N LYS A 111 12.31 -5.29 -4.15
CA LYS A 111 12.09 -4.72 -5.47
C LYS A 111 11.25 -5.68 -6.28
N ILE A 112 10.12 -5.23 -6.79
CA ILE A 112 9.14 -6.05 -7.49
C ILE A 112 9.11 -5.64 -8.94
N ASN A 113 9.32 -6.59 -9.85
CA ASN A 113 9.17 -6.39 -11.29
C ASN A 113 7.69 -6.48 -11.67
N LEU A 114 7.15 -5.38 -12.18
CA LEU A 114 5.76 -5.24 -12.58
C LEU A 114 5.60 -5.54 -14.07
N LEU A 115 4.49 -6.19 -14.39
CA LEU A 115 3.98 -6.41 -15.74
C LEU A 115 2.78 -5.50 -15.98
N GLU A 116 2.46 -5.24 -17.25
CA GLU A 116 1.26 -4.49 -17.61
C GLU A 116 -0.02 -5.20 -17.12
N SER A 117 -0.02 -6.54 -17.09
CA SER A 117 -1.11 -7.36 -16.57
C SER A 117 -1.35 -7.22 -15.07
N ASP A 118 -0.41 -6.61 -14.32
CA ASP A 118 -0.63 -6.31 -12.90
C ASP A 118 -1.47 -5.04 -12.69
N CYS A 119 -1.80 -4.33 -13.77
CA CYS A 119 -2.53 -3.07 -13.78
C CYS A 119 -2.02 -2.08 -12.71
N PRO A 120 -0.71 -1.73 -12.70
CA PRO A 120 -0.17 -0.87 -11.66
C PRO A 120 -0.60 0.58 -11.86
N PHE A 121 -1.08 1.20 -10.78
CA PHE A 121 -1.41 2.62 -10.73
C PHE A 121 -0.51 3.34 -9.73
N VAL A 122 -0.20 4.60 -10.00
CA VAL A 122 0.33 5.53 -9.00
C VAL A 122 -0.82 6.32 -8.44
N VAL A 123 -0.88 6.46 -7.12
CA VAL A 123 -1.83 7.32 -6.39
C VAL A 123 -1.06 8.33 -5.54
N ASP A 124 -1.67 9.46 -5.22
CA ASP A 124 -1.08 10.43 -4.29
C ASP A 124 -1.61 10.19 -2.86
N TYR A 125 -0.79 9.54 -2.03
CA TYR A 125 -1.14 9.20 -0.65
C TYR A 125 -1.35 10.44 0.24
N VAL A 126 -0.99 11.64 -0.24
CA VAL A 126 -1.26 12.91 0.45
C VAL A 126 -2.74 13.09 0.79
N HIS A 127 -3.65 12.59 -0.05
CA HIS A 127 -5.09 12.69 0.18
C HIS A 127 -5.52 11.93 1.44
N THR A 128 -4.98 10.73 1.66
CA THR A 128 -5.24 9.93 2.87
C THR A 128 -4.65 10.59 4.12
N ARG A 129 -3.45 11.19 4.02
CA ARG A 129 -2.81 11.90 5.15
C ARG A 129 -3.56 13.16 5.55
N LYS A 130 -3.91 14.02 4.59
CA LYS A 130 -4.72 15.23 4.82
C LYS A 130 -6.05 14.88 5.48
N MET A 131 -6.73 13.87 4.94
CA MET A 131 -7.96 13.34 5.53
C MET A 131 -7.75 12.87 6.97
N ALA A 132 -6.73 12.07 7.26
CA ALA A 132 -6.47 11.58 8.61
C ALA A 132 -6.27 12.72 9.62
N LYS A 133 -5.54 13.78 9.23
CA LYS A 133 -5.38 15.00 10.03
C LYS A 133 -6.72 15.67 10.30
N ASP A 134 -7.47 15.99 9.24
CA ASP A 134 -8.76 16.67 9.36
C ASP A 134 -9.74 15.89 10.26
N LEU A 135 -9.73 14.56 10.19
CA LEU A 135 -10.59 13.70 10.99
C LEU A 135 -10.29 13.73 12.49
N THR A 136 -9.07 14.13 12.91
CA THR A 136 -8.74 14.27 14.34
C THR A 136 -9.38 15.49 14.98
N GLU A 137 -9.68 16.51 14.18
CA GLU A 137 -10.25 17.78 14.64
C GLU A 137 -11.79 17.77 14.61
N ILE A 138 -12.40 16.89 13.82
CA ILE A 138 -13.86 16.83 13.62
C ILE A 138 -14.52 15.95 14.68
N LYS A 139 -15.22 16.58 15.64
CA LYS A 139 -16.02 15.89 16.67
C LYS A 139 -17.39 15.41 16.18
N ASN A 140 -17.98 16.07 15.18
CA ASN A 140 -19.30 15.72 14.66
C ASN A 140 -19.22 14.46 13.78
N VAL A 141 -19.97 13.41 14.12
CA VAL A 141 -19.94 12.12 13.42
C VAL A 141 -20.35 12.22 11.94
N LYS A 142 -21.35 13.04 11.61
CA LYS A 142 -21.82 13.19 10.22
C LYS A 142 -20.77 13.91 9.37
N GLU A 143 -20.21 15.00 9.89
CA GLU A 143 -19.14 15.73 9.21
C GLU A 143 -17.88 14.88 9.06
N ARG A 144 -17.53 14.11 10.10
CA ARG A 144 -16.40 13.17 10.06
C ARG A 144 -16.58 12.12 8.96
N ARG A 145 -17.80 11.58 8.81
CA ARG A 145 -18.13 10.62 7.76
C ARG A 145 -18.02 11.22 6.36
N LYS A 146 -18.50 12.46 6.18
CA LYS A 146 -18.41 13.19 4.91
C LYS A 146 -16.95 13.43 4.53
N ARG A 147 -16.14 13.94 5.46
CA ARG A 147 -14.71 14.21 5.22
C ARG A 147 -13.93 12.94 4.88
N LEU A 148 -14.27 11.84 5.53
CA LEU A 148 -13.70 10.52 5.20
C LEU A 148 -14.04 10.09 3.77
N ALA A 149 -15.30 10.24 3.35
CA ALA A 149 -15.72 9.91 1.99
C ALA A 149 -15.01 10.77 0.93
N GLU A 150 -14.87 12.08 1.18
CA GLU A 150 -14.11 13.00 0.32
C GLU A 150 -12.65 12.57 0.16
N GLY A 151 -11.95 12.31 1.26
CA GLY A 151 -10.54 11.90 1.20
C GLY A 151 -10.33 10.57 0.47
N CYS A 152 -11.24 9.60 0.64
CA CYS A 152 -11.19 8.33 -0.08
C CYS A 152 -11.43 8.50 -1.58
N ARG A 153 -12.41 9.33 -1.95
CA ARG A 153 -12.70 9.67 -3.35
C ARG A 153 -11.51 10.38 -4.00
N ASP A 154 -10.94 11.38 -3.34
CA ASP A 154 -9.84 12.18 -3.88
C ASP A 154 -8.59 11.32 -4.07
N TYR A 155 -8.27 10.46 -3.08
CA TYR A 155 -7.20 9.48 -3.22
C TYR A 155 -7.43 8.52 -4.38
N TRP A 156 -8.64 7.96 -4.52
CA TRP A 156 -8.93 7.06 -5.63
C TRP A 156 -8.86 7.78 -6.99
N ASN A 157 -9.36 9.00 -7.08
CA ASN A 157 -9.35 9.81 -8.29
C ASN A 157 -7.97 10.33 -8.67
N SER A 158 -7.01 10.35 -7.73
CA SER A 158 -5.61 10.64 -8.04
C SER A 158 -4.92 9.54 -8.85
N ARG A 159 -5.54 8.38 -9.06
CA ARG A 159 -4.91 7.25 -9.76
C ARG A 159 -4.50 7.63 -11.19
N VAL A 160 -3.26 7.31 -11.53
CA VAL A 160 -2.71 7.42 -12.89
C VAL A 160 -2.01 6.10 -13.19
N GLU A 161 -2.16 5.55 -14.39
CA GLU A 161 -1.41 4.36 -14.81
C GLU A 161 0.09 4.61 -14.66
N LEU A 162 0.84 3.62 -14.16
CA LEU A 162 2.27 3.78 -13.87
C LEU A 162 3.09 4.26 -15.08
N ASN A 163 2.71 3.84 -16.30
CA ASN A 163 3.36 4.24 -17.53
C ASN A 163 3.05 5.69 -17.98
N LYS A 164 1.97 6.29 -17.48
CA LYS A 164 1.53 7.66 -17.75
C LYS A 164 1.93 8.63 -16.65
N TYR A 165 2.49 8.14 -15.55
CA TYR A 165 2.87 8.95 -14.40
C TYR A 165 4.07 9.87 -14.70
N GLN A 166 3.92 11.16 -14.42
CA GLN A 166 4.89 12.21 -14.76
C GLN A 166 5.69 12.74 -13.54
N ASN A 167 5.79 11.97 -12.45
CA ASN A 167 6.51 12.37 -11.22
C ASN A 167 6.00 13.68 -10.59
N ASN A 168 4.70 13.92 -10.66
CA ASN A 168 4.05 15.17 -10.22
C ASN A 168 3.23 15.04 -8.93
N PHE A 169 3.33 13.89 -8.23
CA PHE A 169 2.62 13.69 -6.96
C PHE A 169 3.50 14.03 -5.77
N ILE A 170 2.85 14.42 -4.68
CA ILE A 170 3.53 14.82 -3.45
C ILE A 170 4.02 13.58 -2.70
N LEU A 171 3.16 12.58 -2.52
CA LEU A 171 3.47 11.30 -1.88
C LEU A 171 3.08 10.14 -2.81
N PRO A 172 3.85 9.89 -3.89
CA PRO A 172 3.52 8.86 -4.85
C PRO A 172 3.64 7.46 -4.24
N GLU A 173 2.59 6.67 -4.40
CA GLU A 173 2.50 5.26 -4.03
C GLU A 173 2.06 4.44 -5.24
N ILE A 174 2.77 3.37 -5.55
CA ILE A 174 2.38 2.38 -6.56
C ILE A 174 1.44 1.37 -5.91
N VAL A 175 0.37 1.01 -6.61
CA VAL A 175 -0.68 0.11 -6.15
C VAL A 175 -0.96 -0.92 -7.23
N THR A 176 -0.95 -2.19 -6.88
CA THR A 176 -1.41 -3.30 -7.74
C THR A 176 -2.36 -4.21 -6.96
N PHE A 177 -3.40 -4.69 -7.64
CA PHE A 177 -4.40 -5.60 -7.08
C PHE A 177 -4.13 -7.06 -7.44
N SER A 178 -3.14 -7.30 -8.31
CA SER A 178 -2.76 -8.64 -8.73
C SER A 178 -1.80 -9.25 -7.73
N ALA A 179 -1.93 -10.55 -7.50
CA ALA A 179 -0.90 -11.27 -6.77
C ALA A 179 0.36 -11.42 -7.62
N ILE A 180 1.52 -11.28 -6.97
CA ILE A 180 2.82 -11.21 -7.64
C ILE A 180 3.63 -12.45 -7.28
N PRO A 181 3.95 -13.31 -8.26
CA PRO A 181 4.83 -14.45 -8.04
C PRO A 181 6.24 -14.04 -7.57
N LEU A 182 6.83 -14.86 -6.71
CA LEU A 182 8.10 -14.64 -6.01
C LEU A 182 9.27 -14.49 -6.98
N GLU A 183 9.24 -15.13 -8.15
CA GLU A 183 10.28 -14.96 -9.17
C GLU A 183 10.39 -13.52 -9.68
N ARG A 184 9.35 -12.70 -9.48
CA ARG A 184 9.35 -11.27 -9.81
C ARG A 184 9.74 -10.38 -8.63
N VAL A 185 10.07 -10.96 -7.47
CA VAL A 185 10.36 -10.25 -6.23
C VAL A 185 11.83 -10.45 -5.85
N LYS A 186 12.59 -9.35 -5.85
CA LYS A 186 14.00 -9.32 -5.47
C LYS A 186 14.15 -8.78 -4.05
N PHE A 187 14.72 -9.59 -3.16
CA PHE A 187 15.20 -9.12 -1.87
C PHE A 187 16.36 -8.12 -2.05
N CYS A 188 16.23 -6.94 -1.46
CA CYS A 188 17.21 -5.86 -1.60
C CYS A 188 18.00 -5.59 -0.31
N GLY A 189 17.48 -6.03 0.84
CA GLY A 189 18.17 -5.93 2.13
C GLY A 189 17.23 -5.76 3.32
N GLU A 190 17.81 -5.88 4.51
CA GLU A 190 17.19 -5.44 5.77
C GLU A 190 17.67 -4.04 6.12
N LEU A 191 16.76 -3.22 6.65
CA LEU A 191 17.04 -1.88 7.14
C LEU A 191 16.73 -1.86 8.63
N SER A 192 17.74 -1.53 9.45
CA SER A 192 17.51 -1.21 10.86
C SER A 192 16.78 0.11 10.99
N LEU A 193 15.80 0.15 11.90
CA LEU A 193 15.04 1.35 12.24
C LEU A 193 15.78 2.24 13.24
#